data_AF-A0A3P6T7E8-F1
#
_entry.id   AF-A0A3P6T7E8-F1
#
_cell.length_a   1.000
_cell.length_b   1.000
_cell.length_c   1.000
_cell.angle_alpha   90.00
_cell.angle_beta   90.00
_cell.angle_gamma   90.00
#
_symmetry.space_group_name_H-M   'P 1'
#
loop_
_entity.id
_entity.type
_entity.pdbx_description
1 polymer ?
#
loop_
_entity_poly.entity_id
_entity_poly.type
_entity_poly.pdbx_seq_one_letter_code
_entity_poly.pdbx_strand_id
1 'polypeptide(L)'
;MVEALDEFHRFASVKVNISGNRIACIYYATPLKMGDRILVWDAEADLIAYFSFTLGMTDQQQYEAEAELASSQGRPVTAAARYYGRRLENLLSRKMERDQTRFRLPLHEPASIFWDETDDRFLVCHAQPTSQHVNKKPPQSKKS
;
A
#
# COMPACT_ATOMS: atom_id res chain seq x y z
N MET A 1 -21.62 -13.99 19.03
CA MET A 1 -22.34 -13.81 17.75
C MET A 1 -21.28 -13.96 16.69
N VAL A 2 -21.28 -15.06 15.92
CA VAL A 2 -20.31 -15.24 14.83
C VAL A 2 -20.92 -14.51 13.64
N GLU A 3 -20.48 -13.28 13.38
CA GLU A 3 -20.82 -12.60 12.14
C GLU A 3 -20.13 -13.37 11.01
N ALA A 4 -20.92 -14.01 10.15
CA ALA A 4 -20.38 -14.65 8.97
C ALA A 4 -19.80 -13.54 8.07
N LEU A 5 -18.51 -13.64 7.75
CA LEU A 5 -17.91 -12.84 6.70
C LEU A 5 -18.51 -13.31 5.37
N ASP A 6 -19.61 -12.67 4.93
CA ASP A 6 -20.31 -12.95 3.66
C ASP A 6 -19.39 -12.89 2.42
N GLU A 7 -18.21 -12.28 2.59
CA GLU A 7 -17.22 -12.06 1.55
C GLU A 7 -16.02 -13.02 1.61
N PHE A 8 -16.08 -14.11 2.39
CA PHE A 8 -14.97 -15.07 2.49
C PHE A 8 -14.51 -15.63 1.14
N HIS A 9 -15.43 -15.74 0.17
CA HIS A 9 -15.14 -16.16 -1.21
C HIS A 9 -14.22 -15.19 -1.97
N ARG A 10 -13.93 -14.00 -1.43
CA ARG A 10 -13.07 -13.01 -2.06
C ARG A 10 -11.59 -13.18 -1.71
N PHE A 11 -11.24 -14.02 -0.75
CA PHE A 11 -9.84 -14.27 -0.44
C PHE A 11 -9.14 -14.96 -1.61
N ALA A 12 -8.10 -14.31 -2.13
CA ALA A 12 -7.27 -14.83 -3.20
C ALA A 12 -6.11 -15.67 -2.65
N SER A 13 -5.54 -15.26 -1.52
CA SER A 13 -4.48 -15.98 -0.81
C SER A 13 -4.51 -15.63 0.67
N VAL A 14 -4.28 -16.64 1.50
CA VAL A 14 -4.19 -16.55 2.96
C VAL A 14 -2.90 -17.23 3.41
N LYS A 15 -2.09 -16.55 4.23
CA LYS A 15 -0.82 -17.07 4.75
C LYS A 15 -0.71 -16.81 6.24
N VAL A 16 -0.36 -17.85 6.99
CA VAL A 16 -0.08 -17.77 8.42
C VAL A 16 1.43 -17.70 8.63
N ASN A 17 1.89 -16.90 9.59
CA ASN A 17 3.31 -16.84 9.96
C ASN A 17 3.73 -18.11 10.72
N ILE A 18 5.03 -18.32 10.88
CA ILE A 18 5.59 -19.54 11.51
C ILE A 18 5.12 -19.73 12.96
N SER A 19 4.89 -18.64 13.69
CA SER A 19 4.40 -18.67 15.07
C SER A 19 2.91 -18.94 15.19
N GLY A 20 2.16 -18.88 14.09
CA GLY A 20 0.72 -19.18 14.08
C GLY A 20 -0.19 -18.07 14.64
N ASN A 21 0.36 -16.90 14.95
CA ASN A 21 -0.36 -15.80 15.58
C ASN A 21 -0.74 -14.66 14.61
N ARG A 22 -0.24 -14.66 13.38
CA ARG A 22 -0.57 -13.66 12.36
C ARG A 22 -1.01 -14.27 11.05
N ILE A 23 -2.06 -13.70 10.48
CA ILE A 23 -2.64 -14.11 9.19
C ILE A 23 -2.60 -12.93 8.23
N ALA A 24 -1.94 -13.09 7.09
CA ALA A 24 -1.96 -12.15 5.98
C ALA A 24 -2.88 -12.64 4.87
N CYS A 25 -3.71 -11.74 4.35
CA CYS A 25 -4.67 -12.02 3.30
C CYS A 25 -4.55 -11.00 2.17
N ILE A 26 -4.69 -11.48 0.94
CA ILE A 26 -5.03 -10.65 -0.22
C ILE A 26 -6.39 -11.08 -0.73
N TYR A 27 -7.17 -10.13 -1.24
CA TYR A 27 -8.55 -10.36 -1.60
C TYR A 27 -8.94 -9.61 -2.87
N TYR A 28 -9.94 -10.12 -3.57
CA TYR A 28 -10.58 -9.48 -4.70
C TYR A 28 -11.48 -8.34 -4.23
N ALA A 29 -11.27 -7.12 -4.74
CA ALA A 29 -12.18 -6.00 -4.48
C ALA A 29 -13.49 -6.13 -5.26
N THR A 30 -13.43 -6.76 -6.45
CA THR A 30 -14.59 -7.18 -7.24
C THR A 30 -14.29 -8.56 -7.83
N PRO A 31 -15.29 -9.34 -8.30
CA PRO A 31 -15.05 -10.68 -8.84
C PRO A 31 -14.01 -10.77 -9.96
N LEU A 32 -13.65 -9.65 -10.59
CA LEU A 32 -12.70 -9.59 -11.71
C LEU A 32 -11.44 -8.75 -11.41
N LYS A 33 -11.32 -8.17 -10.20
CA LYS A 33 -10.23 -7.22 -9.89
C LYS A 33 -9.65 -7.49 -8.50
N MET A 34 -8.32 -7.63 -8.44
CA MET A 34 -7.62 -7.72 -7.16
C MET A 34 -7.78 -6.42 -6.38
N GLY A 35 -7.95 -6.53 -5.07
CA GLY A 35 -7.91 -5.37 -4.18
C GLY A 35 -6.51 -4.80 -4.11
N ASP A 36 -6.39 -3.50 -3.83
CA ASP A 36 -5.11 -2.81 -3.70
C ASP A 36 -4.51 -2.94 -2.29
N ARG A 37 -5.05 -3.82 -1.44
CA ARG A 37 -4.70 -3.91 -0.04
C ARG A 37 -4.24 -5.30 0.36
N ILE A 38 -3.32 -5.32 1.32
CA ILE A 38 -3.01 -6.50 2.13
C ILE A 38 -3.71 -6.31 3.48
N LEU A 39 -4.46 -7.31 3.91
CA LEU A 39 -5.02 -7.40 5.26
C LEU A 39 -4.06 -8.23 6.12
N VAL A 40 -3.81 -7.80 7.36
CA VAL A 40 -3.10 -8.59 8.37
C VAL A 40 -3.96 -8.64 9.63
N TRP A 41 -4.27 -9.84 10.10
CA TRP A 41 -4.87 -10.07 11.41
C TRP A 41 -3.79 -10.57 12.37
N ASP A 42 -3.67 -9.90 13.52
CA ASP A 42 -2.84 -10.30 14.65
C ASP A 42 -3.77 -10.85 15.75
N ALA A 43 -3.64 -12.14 16.03
CA ALA A 43 -4.50 -12.84 16.99
C ALA A 43 -4.17 -12.48 18.45
N GLU A 44 -2.94 -12.06 18.75
CA GLU A 44 -2.56 -11.68 20.12
C GLU A 44 -3.09 -10.30 20.48
N ALA A 45 -3.03 -9.36 19.53
CA ALA A 45 -3.56 -8.01 19.70
C ALA A 45 -5.06 -7.90 19.40
N ASP A 46 -5.67 -8.96 18.86
CA ASP A 46 -7.01 -8.96 18.27
C ASP A 46 -7.22 -7.76 17.32
N LEU A 47 -6.22 -7.53 16.46
CA LEU A 47 -6.14 -6.35 15.61
C LEU A 47 -6.14 -6.75 14.14
N ILE A 48 -6.95 -6.06 13.34
CA ILE A 48 -6.90 -6.12 11.89
C ILE A 48 -6.26 -4.82 11.39
N ALA A 49 -5.21 -4.94 10.59
CA ALA A 49 -4.53 -3.84 9.93
C ALA A 49 -4.56 -4.01 8.42
N TYR A 50 -4.50 -2.89 7.70
CA TYR A 50 -4.46 -2.88 6.23
C TYR A 50 -3.26 -2.11 5.73
N PHE A 51 -2.59 -2.58 4.69
CA PHE A 51 -1.63 -1.80 3.91
C PHE A 51 -2.18 -1.57 2.51
N SER A 52 -2.27 -0.31 2.07
CA SER A 52 -2.72 0.04 0.70
C SER A 52 -1.54 0.28 -0.23
N PHE A 53 -1.54 -0.39 -1.38
CA PHE A 53 -0.60 -0.13 -2.47
C PHE A 53 -0.80 1.26 -3.05
N THR A 54 -2.06 1.72 -3.18
CA THR A 54 -2.36 3.05 -3.71
C THR A 54 -1.83 4.15 -2.80
N LEU A 55 -2.07 4.03 -1.49
CA LEU A 55 -1.71 5.05 -0.51
C LEU A 55 -0.28 4.88 0.04
N GLY A 56 0.29 3.68 -0.08
CA GLY A 56 1.63 3.34 0.40
C GLY A 56 1.78 3.40 1.92
N MET A 57 0.68 3.24 2.66
CA MET A 57 0.63 3.37 4.11
C MET A 57 -0.40 2.42 4.71
N THR A 58 -0.30 2.20 6.01
CA THR A 58 -1.30 1.48 6.77
C THR A 58 -2.52 2.36 7.07
N ASP A 59 -3.64 1.73 7.40
CA ASP A 59 -4.83 2.40 7.93
C ASP A 59 -4.54 3.21 9.21
N GLN A 60 -3.72 2.68 10.12
CA GLN A 60 -3.27 3.43 11.29
C GLN A 60 -2.46 4.68 10.90
N GLN A 61 -1.49 4.55 10.00
CA GLN A 61 -0.69 5.68 9.51
C GLN A 61 -1.57 6.72 8.80
N GLN A 62 -2.58 6.27 8.07
CA GLN A 62 -3.55 7.16 7.44
C GLN A 62 -4.33 7.96 8.50
N TYR A 63 -4.84 7.29 9.54
CA TYR A 63 -5.58 7.95 10.62
C TYR A 63 -4.72 8.99 11.35
N GLU A 64 -3.47 8.63 11.68
CA GLU A 64 -2.51 9.54 12.31
C GLU A 64 -2.25 10.78 11.44
N ALA A 65 -2.03 10.59 10.14
CA ALA A 65 -1.83 11.68 9.19
C ALA A 65 -3.08 12.59 9.05
N GLU A 66 -4.27 12.02 9.03
CA GLU A 66 -5.54 12.76 8.97
C GLU A 66 -5.78 13.59 10.25
N ALA A 67 -5.48 13.02 11.42
CA ALA A 67 -5.59 13.71 12.70
C ALA A 67 -4.60 14.87 12.81
N GLU A 68 -3.34 14.68 12.38
CA GLU A 68 -2.34 15.75 12.34
C GLU A 68 -2.77 16.88 11.40
N LEU A 69 -3.28 16.55 10.21
CA LEU A 69 -3.71 17.55 9.23
C LEU A 69 -4.86 18.39 9.77
N ALA A 70 -5.83 17.77 10.43
CA ALA A 70 -6.95 18.45 11.09
C ALA A 70 -6.46 19.40 12.20
N SER A 71 -5.42 19.02 12.93
CA SER A 71 -4.81 19.86 13.98
C SER A 71 -4.01 21.05 13.44
N SER A 72 -3.56 21.00 12.18
CA SER A 72 -2.62 21.96 11.58
C SER A 72 -3.26 23.21 10.96
N GLN A 73 -4.58 23.26 10.76
CA GLN A 73 -5.30 24.36 10.10
C GLN A 73 -5.34 25.70 10.90
N GLY A 74 -4.53 25.85 11.95
CA GLY A 74 -4.54 27.02 12.85
C GLY A 74 -3.25 27.85 12.95
N ARG A 75 -2.18 27.62 12.17
CA ARG A 75 -0.91 28.40 12.30
C ARG A 75 -0.48 29.16 11.03
N PRO A 76 -0.24 30.49 11.11
CA PRO A 76 0.28 31.28 9.98
C PRO A 76 1.79 31.07 9.75
N VAL A 77 2.21 31.03 8.48
CA VAL A 77 3.61 30.88 8.06
C VAL A 77 4.23 32.25 7.73
N THR A 78 5.31 32.63 8.42
CA THR A 78 6.02 33.91 8.27
C THR A 78 7.21 33.84 7.28
N ALA A 79 7.75 35.03 6.94
CA ALA A 79 8.64 35.38 5.83
C ALA A 79 9.96 34.58 5.61
N ALA A 80 10.25 33.52 6.37
CA ALA A 80 11.39 32.62 6.17
C ALA A 80 11.16 31.57 5.05
N ALA A 81 10.08 31.69 4.27
CA ALA A 81 9.97 31.15 2.91
C ALA A 81 11.15 31.59 2.00
N ARG A 82 11.95 32.55 2.48
CA ARG A 82 13.01 33.26 1.77
C ARG A 82 14.42 32.69 1.72
N TYR A 83 14.80 31.56 2.32
CA TYR A 83 16.14 31.03 2.00
C TYR A 83 16.08 29.86 1.01
N TYR A 84 15.81 30.28 -0.23
CA TYR A 84 15.66 29.54 -1.47
C TYR A 84 16.83 28.60 -1.88
N GLY A 85 17.91 28.48 -1.07
CA GLY A 85 19.03 27.57 -1.34
C GLY A 85 18.82 26.14 -0.83
N ARG A 86 18.09 25.96 0.28
CA ARG A 86 17.63 24.63 0.74
C ARG A 86 16.52 24.07 -0.15
N ARG A 87 16.07 24.86 -1.12
CA ARG A 87 14.80 24.69 -1.81
C ARG A 87 14.86 23.65 -2.91
N LEU A 88 16.01 23.33 -3.54
CA LEU A 88 16.05 22.27 -4.57
C LEU A 88 16.19 20.87 -3.99
N GLU A 89 17.10 20.65 -3.03
CA GLU A 89 17.21 19.36 -2.32
C GLU A 89 16.00 19.10 -1.42
N ASN A 90 15.48 20.12 -0.71
CA ASN A 90 14.17 19.98 -0.08
C ASN A 90 13.04 19.98 -1.10
N LEU A 91 13.15 20.44 -2.36
CA LEU A 91 12.04 20.24 -3.31
C LEU A 91 12.00 18.79 -3.77
N LEU A 92 13.14 18.12 -3.92
CA LEU A 92 13.18 16.69 -4.22
C LEU A 92 12.80 15.85 -3.00
N SER A 93 13.36 16.12 -1.81
CA SER A 93 12.95 15.46 -0.57
C SER A 93 11.52 15.81 -0.17
N ARG A 94 11.06 17.06 -0.34
CA ARG A 94 9.65 17.41 -0.16
C ARG A 94 8.78 16.92 -1.29
N LYS A 95 9.27 16.64 -2.49
CA LYS A 95 8.47 15.97 -3.51
C LYS A 95 8.36 14.49 -3.16
N MET A 96 9.39 13.87 -2.60
CA MET A 96 9.30 12.52 -2.05
C MET A 96 8.46 12.44 -0.74
N GLU A 97 8.51 13.46 0.13
CA GLU A 97 7.67 13.58 1.35
C GLU A 97 6.26 14.09 1.05
N ARG A 98 6.06 14.93 0.02
CA ARG A 98 4.73 15.42 -0.44
C ARG A 98 4.07 14.41 -1.36
N ASP A 99 4.85 13.63 -2.12
CA ASP A 99 4.34 12.51 -2.92
C ASP A 99 4.26 11.21 -2.09
N GLN A 100 4.88 11.12 -0.89
CA GLN A 100 4.83 9.95 0.00
C GLN A 100 5.20 8.63 -0.75
N THR A 101 6.19 8.65 -1.64
CA THR A 101 6.23 7.76 -2.82
C THR A 101 7.02 6.46 -2.73
N ARG A 102 7.87 6.23 -1.72
CA ARG A 102 8.75 5.04 -1.77
C ARG A 102 8.01 3.70 -1.59
N PHE A 103 6.80 3.74 -1.04
CA PHE A 103 5.97 2.57 -0.79
C PHE A 103 4.64 2.60 -1.58
N ARG A 104 4.36 3.70 -2.29
CA ARG A 104 3.18 3.82 -3.16
C ARG A 104 3.41 3.10 -4.47
N LEU A 105 2.51 2.19 -4.79
CA LEU A 105 2.50 1.39 -5.99
C LEU A 105 1.11 1.49 -6.67
N PRO A 106 0.68 2.68 -7.12
CA PRO A 106 -0.69 2.93 -7.61
C PRO A 106 -1.05 2.18 -8.91
N LEU A 107 -0.04 1.65 -9.62
CA LEU A 107 -0.22 0.82 -10.83
C LEU A 107 0.10 -0.65 -10.57
N HIS A 108 0.16 -1.08 -9.31
CA HIS A 108 0.36 -2.47 -8.95
C HIS A 108 -0.74 -2.96 -8.02
N GLU A 109 -0.97 -4.25 -8.08
CA GLU A 109 -1.79 -5.00 -7.14
C GLU A 109 -0.89 -5.94 -6.34
N PRO A 110 -1.29 -6.33 -5.12
CA PRO A 110 -0.62 -7.39 -4.40
C PRO A 110 -0.79 -8.72 -5.15
N ALA A 111 0.23 -9.57 -5.05
CA ALA A 111 0.27 -10.90 -5.65
C ALA A 111 0.64 -11.93 -4.57
N SER A 112 1.71 -12.69 -4.78
CA SER A 112 2.17 -13.67 -3.79
C SER A 112 2.67 -12.98 -2.52
N ILE A 113 2.21 -13.48 -1.38
CA ILE A 113 2.64 -13.05 -0.04
C ILE A 113 3.38 -14.18 0.67
N PHE A 114 4.42 -13.82 1.43
CA PHE A 114 5.28 -14.74 2.17
C PHE A 114 5.67 -14.11 3.49
N TRP A 115 5.52 -14.86 4.58
CA TRP A 115 6.15 -14.50 5.84
C TRP A 115 7.62 -14.88 5.78
N ASP A 116 8.48 -14.06 6.38
CA ASP A 116 9.88 -14.42 6.54
C ASP A 116 10.01 -15.65 7.45
N GLU A 117 10.91 -16.57 7.08
CA GLU A 117 11.07 -17.86 7.76
C GLU A 117 11.92 -17.74 9.05
N THR A 118 12.68 -16.65 9.18
CA THR A 118 13.60 -16.40 10.30
C THR A 118 13.06 -15.39 11.30
N ASP A 119 12.26 -14.42 10.83
CA ASP A 119 11.65 -13.39 11.66
C ASP A 119 10.19 -13.21 11.26
N ASP A 120 9.32 -13.85 12.06
CA ASP A 120 7.88 -13.98 11.86
C ASP A 120 7.08 -12.66 11.88
N ARG A 121 7.77 -11.53 12.11
CA ARG A 121 7.22 -10.19 12.08
C ARG A 121 7.25 -9.59 10.67
N PHE A 122 8.08 -10.11 9.78
CA PHE A 122 8.22 -9.57 8.43
C PHE A 122 7.33 -10.30 7.43
N LEU A 123 6.50 -9.51 6.73
CA LEU A 123 5.70 -9.95 5.61
C LEU A 123 6.27 -9.36 4.32
N VAL A 124 6.49 -10.20 3.32
CA VAL A 124 6.90 -9.82 1.98
C VAL A 124 5.75 -10.03 1.03
N CYS A 125 5.48 -9.06 0.16
CA CYS A 125 4.49 -9.16 -0.90
C CYS A 125 5.13 -8.82 -2.24
N HIS A 126 4.87 -9.67 -3.24
CA HIS A 126 5.15 -9.33 -4.63
C HIS A 126 4.14 -8.29 -5.13
N ALA A 127 4.64 -7.27 -5.81
CA ALA A 127 3.83 -6.28 -6.50
C ALA A 127 3.72 -6.66 -7.98
N GLN A 128 2.51 -6.87 -8.48
CA GLN A 128 2.27 -7.15 -9.90
C GLN A 128 1.68 -5.92 -10.59
N PRO A 129 2.16 -5.51 -11.78
CA PRO A 129 1.55 -4.42 -12.51
C PRO A 129 0.08 -4.73 -12.86
N THR A 130 -0.79 -3.73 -12.72
CA THR A 130 -2.17 -3.86 -13.19
C THR A 130 -2.18 -3.94 -14.71
N SER A 131 -2.96 -4.87 -15.29
CA SER A 131 -2.93 -5.16 -16.74
C SER A 131 -3.46 -4.04 -17.65
N GLN A 132 -3.60 -2.80 -17.15
CA GLN A 132 -3.95 -1.66 -17.98
C GLN A 132 -2.69 -1.13 -18.69
N HIS A 133 -2.56 -1.52 -19.97
CA HIS A 133 -1.52 -1.18 -20.96
C HIS A 133 -0.26 -2.07 -21.03
N VAL A 134 -0.42 -3.25 -21.64
CA VAL A 134 0.53 -3.68 -22.67
C VAL A 134 -0.19 -3.72 -24.02
N ASN A 135 -0.40 -2.54 -24.61
CA ASN A 135 -0.80 -2.44 -26.01
C ASN A 135 0.44 -2.78 -26.86
N LYS A 136 0.74 -4.07 -27.03
CA LYS A 136 1.78 -4.52 -27.97
C LYS A 136 1.28 -4.17 -29.38
N LYS A 137 1.71 -3.04 -29.93
CA LYS A 137 1.58 -2.81 -31.39
C LYS A 137 2.29 -3.97 -32.10
N PRO A 138 1.64 -4.65 -33.07
CA PRO A 138 2.32 -5.69 -33.82
C PRO A 138 3.46 -5.07 -34.66
N PRO A 139 4.55 -5.80 -34.91
CA PRO A 139 5.66 -5.30 -35.73
C PRO A 139 5.16 -5.04 -37.15
N GLN A 140 5.34 -3.82 -37.64
CA GLN A 140 5.15 -3.51 -39.05
C GLN A 140 6.25 -4.22 -39.85
N SER A 141 5.85 -5.22 -40.64
CA SER A 141 6.70 -5.80 -41.67
C SER A 141 7.06 -4.72 -42.69
N LYS A 142 8.34 -4.36 -42.79
CA LYS A 142 8.86 -3.62 -43.96
C LYS A 142 8.76 -4.56 -45.16
N LYS A 143 7.90 -4.23 -46.11
CA LYS A 143 7.97 -4.80 -47.46
C LYS A 143 9.15 -4.12 -48.16
N SER A 144 10.18 -4.92 -48.48
CA SER A 144 11.16 -4.61 -49.51
C SER A 144 10.63 -5.01 -50.87
#